data_AF-A0A3M6TC26-F1
#
_entry.id   AF-A0A3M6TC26-F1
#
_cell.length_a   1.000
_cell.length_b   1.000
_cell.length_c   1.000
_cell.angle_alpha   90.00
_cell.angle_beta   90.00
_cell.angle_gamma   90.00
#
_symmetry.space_group_name_H-M   'P 1'
#
loop_
_entity.id
_entity.type
_entity.pdbx_description
1 polymer ?
#
loop_
_entity_poly.entity_id
_entity_poly.type
_entity_poly.pdbx_seq_one_letter_code
_entity_poly.pdbx_strand_id
1 'polypeptide(L)'
;MASAREGRGTTHVGFVCQRCYQPLKLDHSLLSLDEETIAELTAPFPEFAAQTDGGEDTNGKYDPSSCQTAVNTEGDDTVIRRIISPARLQSLEGGFTLIGDSQPINTENLSHRLKVTSQLFDIMSGQSTIDHPLCEECTDTLLDQLDQQLKITDDELKDYKVFFEKLNDKPSLDGEALSKELEKLRKEEQELIKKLEEIEMERSKVAEKLEAEKERSKQLEIEENKYWMEYSEYQKELLESEDEQQRFDQAMVGFLDCLQQFKEAVEKVDKRFCLPYRMEKGKIHDSSGNGGAFSIKIQFNSEEQWTKALKFVLTNLKWGLAWVSSQFTEK
;
A
#
# COMPACT_ATOMS: atom_id res chain seq x y z
N MET A 1 -65.64 -34.49 -37.20
CA MET A 1 -66.87 -33.68 -37.45
C MET A 1 -67.12 -32.90 -36.17
N ALA A 2 -66.60 -31.68 -36.00
CA ALA A 2 -67.08 -30.41 -36.57
C ALA A 2 -68.44 -29.98 -35.98
N SER A 3 -68.42 -29.02 -35.04
CA SER A 3 -69.38 -27.91 -34.83
C SER A 3 -69.01 -27.21 -33.50
N ALA A 4 -68.27 -26.09 -33.44
CA ALA A 4 -68.61 -24.69 -33.73
C ALA A 4 -69.43 -23.97 -32.63
N ARG A 5 -68.78 -22.99 -31.97
CA ARG A 5 -69.26 -21.70 -31.37
C ARG A 5 -70.36 -21.78 -30.28
N GLU A 6 -70.34 -21.01 -29.19
CA GLU A 6 -70.17 -19.55 -29.09
C GLU A 6 -69.47 -19.15 -27.78
N GLY A 7 -68.17 -18.81 -27.84
CA GLY A 7 -67.53 -18.02 -26.80
C GLY A 7 -67.77 -16.54 -27.08
N ARG A 8 -68.65 -15.88 -26.31
CA ARG A 8 -68.72 -14.41 -26.28
C ARG A 8 -67.48 -13.88 -25.55
N GLY A 9 -66.38 -13.74 -26.26
CA GLY A 9 -65.17 -13.08 -25.75
C GLY A 9 -65.40 -11.57 -25.71
N THR A 10 -65.72 -11.02 -24.55
CA THR A 10 -65.63 -9.58 -24.32
C THR A 10 -64.17 -9.23 -24.07
N THR A 11 -63.61 -8.36 -24.92
CA THR A 11 -62.30 -7.74 -24.73
C THR A 11 -62.37 -6.84 -23.50
N HIS A 12 -61.99 -7.38 -22.35
CA HIS A 12 -61.75 -6.61 -21.14
C HIS A 12 -60.25 -6.51 -20.94
N VAL A 13 -59.73 -5.29 -20.82
CA VAL A 13 -58.43 -5.09 -20.15
C VAL A 13 -58.71 -5.38 -18.68
N GLY A 14 -58.41 -6.60 -18.26
CA GLY A 14 -58.59 -7.03 -16.88
C GLY A 14 -57.32 -6.76 -16.11
N PHE A 15 -57.41 -5.95 -15.05
CA PHE A 15 -56.39 -5.95 -14.01
C PHE A 15 -56.37 -7.32 -13.37
N VAL A 16 -55.22 -7.78 -12.93
CA VAL A 16 -55.09 -9.08 -12.30
C VAL A 16 -54.74 -8.88 -10.83
N CYS A 17 -55.28 -9.71 -9.95
CA CYS A 17 -54.82 -9.72 -8.57
C CYS A 17 -53.33 -10.04 -8.55
N GLN A 18 -52.55 -9.27 -7.78
CA GLN A 18 -51.10 -9.48 -7.66
C GLN A 18 -50.72 -10.91 -7.25
N ARG A 19 -51.54 -11.52 -6.39
CA ARG A 19 -51.24 -12.83 -5.77
C ARG A 19 -51.76 -14.01 -6.57
N CYS A 20 -52.97 -13.94 -7.11
CA CYS A 20 -53.59 -15.08 -7.82
C CYS A 20 -53.66 -14.92 -9.34
N TYR A 21 -53.25 -13.76 -9.88
CA TYR A 21 -53.29 -13.42 -11.30
C TYR A 21 -54.68 -13.55 -11.96
N GLN A 22 -55.75 -13.62 -11.16
CA GLN A 22 -57.11 -13.66 -11.66
C GLN A 22 -57.60 -12.25 -12.01
N PRO A 23 -58.40 -12.11 -13.08
CA PRO A 23 -58.91 -10.82 -13.51
C PRO A 23 -59.86 -10.23 -12.45
N LEU A 24 -59.49 -9.07 -11.91
CA LEU A 24 -60.28 -8.26 -11.00
C LEU A 24 -61.48 -7.69 -11.75
N LYS A 25 -62.66 -7.97 -11.23
CA LYS A 25 -63.89 -7.31 -11.65
C LYS A 25 -64.07 -6.07 -10.79
N LEU A 26 -63.77 -4.92 -11.38
CA LEU A 26 -64.15 -3.64 -10.78
C LEU A 26 -65.68 -3.56 -10.75
N ASP A 27 -66.22 -3.07 -9.65
CA ASP A 27 -67.66 -2.82 -9.56
C ASP A 27 -68.09 -1.80 -10.62
N HIS A 28 -69.31 -1.95 -11.15
CA HIS A 28 -69.81 -1.10 -12.22
C HIS A 28 -69.88 0.39 -11.84
N SER A 29 -69.96 0.71 -10.55
CA SER A 29 -69.90 2.07 -10.02
C SER A 29 -68.56 2.78 -10.30
N LEU A 30 -67.45 2.04 -10.41
CA LEU A 30 -66.11 2.60 -10.68
C LEU A 30 -65.86 2.91 -12.16
N LEU A 31 -66.79 2.52 -13.05
CA LEU A 31 -66.72 2.81 -14.49
C LEU A 31 -67.38 4.14 -14.86
N SER A 32 -68.13 4.73 -13.93
CA SER A 32 -68.83 6.01 -14.05
C SER A 32 -68.42 6.96 -12.92
N LEU A 33 -67.11 7.19 -12.79
CA LEU A 33 -66.60 8.21 -11.88
C LEU A 33 -66.64 9.57 -12.59
N ASP A 34 -67.26 10.55 -11.94
CA ASP A 34 -67.27 11.93 -12.43
C ASP A 34 -65.86 12.54 -12.25
N GLU A 35 -65.53 13.53 -13.10
CA GLU A 35 -64.19 14.17 -13.11
C GLU A 35 -63.82 14.82 -11.76
N GLU A 36 -64.84 15.25 -10.99
CA GLU A 36 -64.69 15.78 -9.63
C GLU A 36 -64.32 14.70 -8.61
N THR A 37 -64.92 13.50 -8.70
CA THR A 37 -64.62 12.36 -7.82
C THR A 37 -63.21 11.81 -8.08
N ILE A 38 -62.76 11.84 -9.34
CA ILE A 38 -61.39 11.47 -9.70
C ILE A 38 -60.38 12.47 -9.12
N ALA A 39 -60.71 13.76 -9.10
CA ALA A 39 -59.88 14.79 -8.49
C ALA A 39 -59.77 14.63 -6.96
N GLU A 40 -60.85 14.23 -6.28
CA GLU A 40 -60.81 13.91 -4.84
C GLU A 40 -59.97 12.66 -4.53
N LEU A 41 -60.06 11.60 -5.33
CA LEU A 41 -59.26 10.37 -5.16
C LEU A 41 -57.78 10.57 -5.49
N THR A 42 -57.45 11.58 -6.30
CA THR A 42 -56.06 11.96 -6.63
C THR A 42 -55.51 13.02 -5.67
N ALA A 43 -56.36 13.63 -4.84
CA ALA A 43 -55.90 14.56 -3.82
C ALA A 43 -54.96 13.82 -2.86
N PRO A 44 -53.79 14.39 -2.54
CA PRO A 44 -52.90 13.80 -1.54
C PRO A 44 -53.69 13.54 -0.25
N PHE A 45 -53.50 12.37 0.36
CA PHE A 45 -54.10 12.06 1.65
C PHE A 45 -53.86 13.23 2.61
N PRO A 46 -54.87 13.69 3.38
CA PRO A 46 -54.65 14.68 4.41
C PRO A 46 -53.52 14.16 5.29
N GLU A 47 -52.41 14.89 5.37
CA GLU A 47 -51.43 14.66 6.42
C GLU A 47 -52.20 14.80 7.73
N PHE A 48 -52.48 13.67 8.40
CA PHE A 48 -52.69 13.70 9.82
C PHE A 48 -51.36 14.13 10.41
N ALA A 49 -51.18 15.46 10.52
CA ALA A 49 -50.17 16.04 11.34
C ALA A 49 -50.31 15.36 12.69
N ALA A 50 -49.31 14.53 13.04
CA ALA A 50 -49.15 14.06 14.39
C ALA A 50 -49.22 15.31 15.26
N GLN A 51 -50.22 15.39 16.14
CA GLN A 51 -50.25 16.38 17.20
C GLN A 51 -49.03 16.09 18.07
N THR A 52 -47.91 16.72 17.76
CA THR A 52 -46.91 17.02 18.76
C THR A 52 -47.40 18.26 19.46
N ASP A 53 -48.29 18.05 20.43
CA ASP A 53 -48.50 19.03 21.48
C ASP A 53 -47.19 19.19 22.26
N GLY A 54 -46.93 20.42 22.69
CA GLY A 54 -45.61 20.98 22.95
C GLY A 54 -44.69 20.27 23.94
N GLY A 55 -43.39 20.47 23.74
CA GLY A 55 -42.33 20.13 24.68
C GLY A 55 -40.98 20.54 24.11
N GLU A 56 -40.47 21.67 24.59
CA GLU A 56 -39.24 22.35 24.19
C GLU A 56 -37.97 21.47 24.27
N ASP A 57 -37.02 21.83 23.39
CA ASP A 57 -35.56 21.84 23.59
C ASP A 57 -34.63 20.82 22.90
N THR A 58 -33.77 21.41 22.07
CA THR A 58 -32.40 21.04 21.64
C THR A 58 -32.19 20.19 20.37
N ASN A 59 -32.17 20.90 19.24
CA ASN A 59 -31.08 20.93 18.25
C ASN A 59 -30.38 19.59 17.89
N GLY A 60 -30.94 18.86 16.93
CA GLY A 60 -30.29 17.77 16.21
C GLY A 60 -30.82 17.67 14.78
N LYS A 61 -30.06 18.18 13.81
CA LYS A 61 -30.39 18.15 12.39
C LYS A 61 -30.26 16.70 11.88
N TYR A 62 -31.38 16.02 11.62
CA TYR A 62 -31.38 14.69 10.98
C TYR A 62 -31.75 14.84 9.51
N ASP A 63 -30.81 14.50 8.63
CA ASP A 63 -30.91 14.56 7.17
C ASP A 63 -31.21 13.14 6.65
N PRO A 64 -32.37 12.87 6.01
CA PRO A 64 -32.78 11.52 5.63
C PRO A 64 -32.16 11.08 4.29
N SER A 65 -30.85 11.26 4.13
CA SER A 65 -30.12 10.86 2.93
C SER A 65 -28.73 10.31 3.28
N SER A 66 -28.69 9.11 3.85
CA SER A 66 -27.43 8.36 4.03
C SER A 66 -27.61 6.84 4.10
N CYS A 67 -28.46 6.26 3.24
CA CYS A 67 -28.36 4.83 2.93
C CYS A 67 -27.39 4.62 1.76
N GLN A 68 -26.09 4.81 2.01
CA GLN A 68 -25.04 4.22 1.17
C GLN A 68 -24.31 3.14 1.96
N THR A 69 -24.32 1.96 1.34
CA THR A 69 -23.50 0.79 1.58
C THR A 69 -22.11 1.09 2.14
N ALA A 70 -21.81 0.52 3.31
CA ALA A 70 -20.46 0.23 3.75
C ALA A 70 -20.41 -1.23 4.23
N VAL A 71 -19.66 -2.03 3.46
CA VAL A 71 -19.18 -3.35 3.87
C VAL A 71 -17.90 -3.14 4.67
N ASN A 72 -17.83 -3.73 5.87
CA ASN A 72 -16.67 -4.42 6.49
C ASN A 72 -16.88 -4.44 8.02
N THR A 73 -17.27 -5.59 8.60
CA THR A 73 -16.45 -6.62 9.26
C THR A 73 -15.90 -6.24 10.64
N GLU A 74 -16.17 -7.15 11.59
CA GLU A 74 -15.54 -7.39 12.90
C GLU A 74 -16.09 -6.61 14.11
N GLY A 75 -17.03 -7.26 14.79
CA GLY A 75 -17.54 -6.90 16.11
C GLY A 75 -18.56 -7.94 16.55
N ASP A 76 -18.13 -8.81 17.45
CA ASP A 76 -18.86 -9.94 18.04
C ASP A 76 -20.17 -9.47 18.71
N ASP A 77 -21.31 -9.81 18.11
CA ASP A 77 -22.62 -9.62 18.72
C ASP A 77 -23.47 -10.88 18.46
N THR A 78 -23.51 -11.76 19.45
CA THR A 78 -24.17 -13.08 19.47
C THR A 78 -25.71 -13.00 19.47
N VAL A 79 -26.29 -12.16 18.61
CA VAL A 79 -27.73 -12.17 18.33
C VAL A 79 -27.91 -12.33 16.82
N ILE A 80 -28.29 -13.53 16.39
CA ILE A 80 -28.75 -13.76 15.02
C ILE A 80 -30.08 -13.03 14.85
N ARG A 81 -30.04 -11.74 14.52
CA ARG A 81 -31.21 -11.02 14.01
C ARG A 81 -31.43 -11.53 12.59
N ARG A 82 -32.36 -12.47 12.44
CA ARG A 82 -32.84 -12.89 11.14
C ARG A 82 -33.61 -11.71 10.54
N ILE A 83 -32.92 -10.88 9.76
CA ILE A 83 -33.58 -9.88 8.93
C ILE A 83 -34.36 -10.65 7.87
N ILE A 84 -35.67 -10.79 8.08
CA ILE A 84 -36.58 -11.31 7.07
C ILE A 84 -36.79 -10.15 6.10
N SER A 85 -36.02 -10.14 5.02
CA SER A 85 -36.29 -9.24 3.90
C SER A 85 -37.71 -9.51 3.39
N PRO A 86 -38.56 -8.49 3.18
CA PRO A 86 -39.82 -8.72 2.49
C PRO A 86 -39.50 -9.37 1.14
N ALA A 87 -40.19 -10.47 0.84
CA ALA A 87 -39.93 -11.26 -0.35
C ALA A 87 -40.20 -10.41 -1.60
N ARG A 88 -39.17 -9.72 -2.09
CA ARG A 88 -39.18 -8.98 -3.33
C ARG A 88 -39.01 -10.00 -4.45
N LEU A 89 -40.14 -10.54 -4.92
CA LEU A 89 -40.16 -11.31 -6.17
C LEU A 89 -39.68 -10.38 -7.28
N GLN A 90 -38.62 -10.81 -7.96
CA GLN A 90 -37.95 -10.07 -9.02
C GLN A 90 -38.98 -9.62 -10.06
N SER A 91 -39.15 -8.31 -10.16
CA SER A 91 -39.87 -7.66 -11.25
C SER A 91 -39.10 -7.94 -12.53
N LEU A 92 -39.56 -8.93 -13.30
CA LEU A 92 -39.23 -8.99 -14.71
C LEU A 92 -39.86 -7.75 -15.31
N GLU A 93 -39.05 -6.88 -15.91
CA GLU A 93 -39.49 -5.74 -16.72
C GLU A 93 -40.40 -6.27 -17.86
N GLY A 94 -41.68 -6.43 -17.52
CA GLY A 94 -42.74 -6.89 -18.37
C GLY A 94 -43.26 -5.70 -19.16
N GLY A 95 -42.49 -5.31 -20.17
CA GLY A 95 -42.99 -4.47 -21.24
C GLY A 95 -44.32 -5.00 -21.75
N PHE A 96 -45.27 -4.08 -21.85
CA PHE A 96 -46.59 -4.21 -22.46
C PHE A 96 -46.59 -5.12 -23.71
N THR A 97 -46.98 -6.38 -23.57
CA THR A 97 -47.31 -7.28 -24.69
C THR A 97 -48.80 -7.28 -24.93
N LEU A 98 -49.23 -6.52 -25.93
CA LEU A 98 -50.59 -6.51 -26.46
C LEU A 98 -50.77 -7.73 -27.38
N ILE A 99 -51.46 -8.76 -26.90
CA ILE A 99 -51.84 -9.95 -27.69
C ILE A 99 -53.33 -9.84 -28.03
N GLY A 100 -53.68 -9.67 -29.31
CA GLY A 100 -55.03 -9.93 -29.81
C GLY A 100 -55.48 -9.07 -30.99
N ASP A 101 -55.84 -9.74 -32.09
CA ASP A 101 -56.30 -9.20 -33.37
C ASP A 101 -57.56 -8.32 -33.29
N SER A 102 -57.54 -7.21 -34.03
CA SER A 102 -58.63 -6.23 -34.12
C SER A 102 -59.69 -6.60 -35.17
N GLN A 103 -60.95 -6.69 -34.75
CA GLN A 103 -62.13 -6.43 -35.59
C GLN A 103 -62.93 -5.29 -34.95
N PRO A 104 -63.55 -4.38 -35.72
CA PRO A 104 -64.08 -3.12 -35.22
C PRO A 104 -65.43 -3.30 -34.53
N ILE A 105 -65.49 -3.07 -33.21
CA ILE A 105 -66.73 -2.87 -32.44
C ILE A 105 -66.59 -1.58 -31.62
N ASN A 106 -67.61 -0.71 -31.73
CA ASN A 106 -67.90 0.57 -31.05
C ASN A 106 -66.87 1.08 -30.01
N THR A 107 -66.10 2.10 -30.40
CA THR A 107 -64.87 2.57 -29.74
C THR A 107 -65.06 3.60 -28.62
N GLU A 108 -66.22 4.26 -28.50
CA GLU A 108 -66.34 5.42 -27.59
C GLU A 108 -66.48 5.04 -26.11
N ASN A 109 -67.32 4.06 -25.77
CA ASN A 109 -67.46 3.57 -24.38
C ASN A 109 -66.28 2.71 -23.92
N LEU A 110 -65.59 2.06 -24.86
CA LEU A 110 -64.38 1.29 -24.57
C LEU A 110 -63.22 2.23 -24.22
N SER A 111 -63.06 3.34 -24.95
CA SER A 111 -62.01 4.32 -24.71
C SER A 111 -62.13 5.00 -23.34
N HIS A 112 -63.34 5.44 -22.95
CA HIS A 112 -63.58 6.01 -21.62
C HIS A 112 -63.30 4.98 -20.52
N ARG A 113 -63.81 3.75 -20.68
CA ARG A 113 -63.55 2.66 -19.75
C ARG A 113 -62.06 2.39 -19.60
N LEU A 114 -61.31 2.27 -20.69
CA LEU A 114 -59.86 2.07 -20.69
C LEU A 114 -59.11 3.22 -20.00
N LYS A 115 -59.54 4.46 -20.24
CA LYS A 115 -58.93 5.67 -19.68
C LYS A 115 -59.16 5.78 -18.16
N VAL A 116 -60.40 5.59 -17.70
CA VAL A 116 -60.74 5.59 -16.27
C VAL A 116 -60.03 4.45 -15.55
N THR A 117 -59.99 3.25 -16.15
CA THR A 117 -59.27 2.12 -15.59
C THR A 117 -57.76 2.37 -15.49
N SER A 118 -57.16 2.99 -16.52
CA SER A 118 -55.73 3.35 -16.52
C SER A 118 -55.42 4.39 -15.45
N GLN A 119 -56.27 5.41 -15.32
CA GLN A 119 -56.09 6.47 -14.32
C GLN A 119 -56.25 5.95 -12.89
N LEU A 120 -57.24 5.10 -12.62
CA LEU A 120 -57.41 4.48 -11.30
C LEU A 120 -56.18 3.64 -10.92
N PHE A 121 -55.61 2.92 -11.88
CA PHE A 121 -54.38 2.15 -11.68
C PHE A 121 -53.18 3.04 -11.36
N ASP A 122 -52.99 4.12 -12.12
CA ASP A 122 -51.91 5.08 -11.88
C ASP A 122 -52.06 5.76 -10.50
N ILE A 123 -53.28 6.03 -10.05
CA ILE A 123 -53.55 6.59 -8.72
C ILE A 123 -53.21 5.57 -7.61
N MET A 124 -53.72 4.34 -7.71
CA MET A 124 -53.49 3.30 -6.72
C MET A 124 -52.01 2.88 -6.63
N SER A 125 -51.31 2.85 -7.77
CA SER A 125 -49.88 2.51 -7.86
C SER A 125 -48.96 3.71 -7.58
N GLY A 126 -49.44 4.95 -7.76
CA GLY A 126 -48.63 6.16 -7.69
C GLY A 126 -48.55 6.81 -6.31
N GLN A 127 -49.54 6.59 -5.44
CA GLN A 127 -49.61 7.22 -4.13
C GLN A 127 -49.36 6.28 -2.95
N SER A 128 -49.28 4.97 -3.18
CA SER A 128 -48.94 3.98 -2.15
C SER A 128 -47.68 3.22 -2.54
N THR A 129 -46.76 3.01 -1.59
CA THR A 129 -45.52 2.23 -1.80
C THR A 129 -45.78 0.72 -1.84
N ILE A 130 -47.03 0.30 -2.03
CA ILE A 130 -47.50 -1.09 -1.95
C ILE A 130 -48.06 -1.49 -3.33
N ASP A 131 -47.42 -2.47 -3.95
CA ASP A 131 -47.66 -2.89 -5.34
C ASP A 131 -49.02 -3.57 -5.57
N HIS A 132 -49.74 -3.12 -6.62
CA HIS A 132 -50.87 -3.74 -7.35
C HIS A 132 -52.11 -4.25 -6.56
N PRO A 133 -53.35 -3.95 -6.98
CA PRO A 133 -54.56 -4.35 -6.25
C PRO A 133 -54.67 -5.86 -6.01
N LEU A 134 -55.06 -6.23 -4.79
CA LEU A 134 -55.43 -7.59 -4.41
C LEU A 134 -56.94 -7.79 -4.58
N CYS A 135 -57.38 -9.01 -4.91
CA CYS A 135 -58.80 -9.34 -4.84
C CYS A 135 -59.24 -9.54 -3.38
N GLU A 136 -60.55 -9.42 -3.10
CA GLU A 136 -61.16 -9.61 -1.77
C GLU A 136 -60.60 -10.86 -1.07
N GLU A 137 -60.68 -12.04 -1.71
CA GLU A 137 -60.18 -13.30 -1.17
C GLU A 137 -58.66 -13.29 -0.85
N CYS A 138 -57.86 -12.62 -1.69
CA CYS A 138 -56.41 -12.50 -1.45
C CYS A 138 -56.08 -11.47 -0.37
N THR A 139 -56.95 -10.48 -0.18
CA THR A 139 -56.82 -9.46 0.86
C THR A 139 -57.16 -10.06 2.21
N ASP A 140 -58.25 -10.83 2.30
CA ASP A 140 -58.63 -11.59 3.50
C ASP A 140 -57.54 -12.58 3.91
N THR A 141 -57.01 -13.35 2.95
CA THR A 141 -55.89 -14.27 3.21
C THR A 141 -54.63 -13.53 3.68
N LEU A 142 -54.36 -12.32 3.18
CA LEU A 142 -53.23 -11.51 3.62
C LEU A 142 -53.46 -10.96 5.03
N LEU A 143 -54.67 -10.50 5.34
CA LEU A 143 -55.05 -10.02 6.67
C LEU A 143 -54.94 -11.16 7.70
N ASP A 144 -55.43 -12.36 7.39
CA ASP A 144 -55.26 -13.55 8.24
C ASP A 144 -53.77 -13.88 8.47
N GLN A 145 -52.94 -13.73 7.44
CA GLN A 145 -51.49 -13.94 7.56
C GLN A 145 -50.82 -12.87 8.43
N LEU A 146 -51.24 -11.62 8.32
CA LEU A 146 -50.74 -10.52 9.15
C LEU A 146 -51.20 -10.67 10.60
N ASP A 147 -52.44 -11.07 10.85
CA ASP A 147 -52.94 -11.36 12.20
C ASP A 147 -52.22 -12.54 12.83
N GLN A 148 -51.93 -13.59 12.05
CA GLN A 148 -51.12 -14.71 12.51
C GLN A 148 -49.69 -14.28 12.83
N GLN A 149 -49.07 -13.43 12.00
CA GLN A 149 -47.75 -12.86 12.26
C GLN A 149 -47.76 -12.00 13.53
N LEU A 150 -48.76 -11.13 13.69
CA LEU A 150 -48.93 -10.31 14.89
C LEU A 150 -49.05 -11.19 16.13
N LYS A 151 -49.86 -12.24 16.08
CA LYS A 151 -50.02 -13.19 17.18
C LYS A 151 -48.71 -13.89 17.54
N ILE A 152 -47.95 -14.37 16.54
CA ILE A 152 -46.64 -15.00 16.77
C ILE A 152 -45.70 -13.99 17.43
N THR A 153 -45.62 -12.75 16.92
CA THR A 153 -44.75 -11.72 17.51
C THR A 153 -45.19 -11.31 18.91
N ASP A 154 -46.48 -11.26 19.20
CA ASP A 154 -47.01 -10.95 20.53
C ASP A 154 -46.70 -12.09 21.52
N ASP A 155 -46.82 -13.34 21.08
CA ASP A 155 -46.44 -14.50 21.89
C ASP A 155 -44.91 -14.56 22.12
N GLU A 156 -44.09 -14.26 21.11
CA GLU A 156 -42.63 -14.11 21.27
C GLU A 156 -42.28 -12.98 22.25
N LEU A 157 -42.96 -11.83 22.17
CA LEU A 157 -42.76 -10.73 23.11
C LEU A 157 -43.18 -11.11 24.53
N LYS A 158 -44.26 -11.88 24.71
CA LYS A 158 -44.63 -12.44 26.02
C LYS A 158 -43.54 -13.39 26.53
N ASP A 159 -43.03 -14.27 25.67
CA ASP A 159 -41.95 -15.19 26.04
C ASP A 159 -40.68 -14.42 26.45
N TYR A 160 -40.25 -13.43 25.66
CA TYR A 160 -39.10 -12.57 25.99
C TYR A 160 -39.32 -11.81 27.29
N LYS A 161 -40.53 -11.28 27.54
CA LYS A 161 -40.88 -10.64 28.82
C LYS A 161 -40.77 -11.62 29.98
N VAL A 162 -41.32 -12.83 29.84
CA VAL A 162 -41.22 -13.87 30.87
C VAL A 162 -39.77 -14.30 31.10
N PHE A 163 -38.93 -14.40 30.05
CA PHE A 163 -37.51 -14.67 30.20
C PHE A 163 -36.77 -13.52 30.88
N PHE A 164 -37.09 -12.27 30.53
CA PHE A 164 -36.55 -11.08 31.18
C PHE A 164 -36.93 -11.03 32.66
N GLU A 165 -38.21 -11.24 32.99
CA GLU A 165 -38.70 -11.34 34.37
C GLU A 165 -37.99 -12.47 35.12
N LYS A 166 -37.83 -13.67 34.53
CA LYS A 166 -37.06 -14.77 35.16
C LYS A 166 -35.58 -14.45 35.37
N LEU A 167 -34.97 -13.66 34.49
CA LEU A 167 -33.58 -13.21 34.64
C LEU A 167 -33.46 -12.10 35.69
N ASN A 168 -34.49 -11.28 35.86
CA ASN A 168 -34.55 -10.18 36.82
C ASN A 168 -35.01 -10.62 38.23
N ASP A 169 -35.89 -11.62 38.32
CA ASP A 169 -36.38 -12.26 39.56
C ASP A 169 -35.43 -13.33 40.09
N LYS A 170 -34.46 -13.79 39.29
CA LYS A 170 -33.26 -14.39 39.87
C LYS A 170 -32.74 -13.33 40.84
N PRO A 171 -32.70 -13.59 42.17
CA PRO A 171 -32.05 -12.67 43.09
C PRO A 171 -30.67 -12.50 42.50
N SER A 172 -30.42 -11.28 42.03
CA SER A 172 -29.22 -10.87 41.34
C SER A 172 -28.09 -11.81 41.73
N LEU A 173 -27.51 -12.52 40.75
CA LEU A 173 -26.13 -12.99 40.90
C LEU A 173 -25.41 -11.85 41.60
N ASP A 174 -25.06 -12.11 42.86
CA ASP A 174 -24.86 -11.13 43.93
C ASP A 174 -24.46 -9.76 43.36
N GLY A 175 -25.42 -8.83 43.23
CA GLY A 175 -25.19 -7.55 42.52
C GLY A 175 -24.08 -6.74 43.21
N GLU A 176 -23.85 -7.03 44.48
CA GLU A 176 -22.73 -6.56 45.25
C GLU A 176 -21.41 -7.25 44.88
N ALA A 177 -21.41 -8.56 44.58
CA ALA A 177 -20.26 -9.24 43.99
C ALA A 177 -19.95 -8.75 42.57
N LEU A 178 -20.97 -8.58 41.71
CA LEU A 178 -20.80 -8.09 40.34
C LEU A 178 -20.28 -6.65 40.32
N SER A 179 -20.77 -5.78 41.19
CA SER A 179 -20.25 -4.40 41.34
C SER A 179 -18.83 -4.37 41.91
N LYS A 180 -18.51 -5.23 42.89
CA LYS A 180 -17.12 -5.41 43.38
C LYS A 180 -16.19 -5.93 42.30
N GLU A 181 -16.65 -6.84 41.45
CA GLU A 181 -15.89 -7.37 40.31
C GLU A 181 -15.66 -6.28 39.25
N LEU A 182 -16.70 -5.52 38.89
CA LEU A 182 -16.58 -4.36 38.00
C LEU A 182 -15.58 -3.33 38.53
N GLU A 183 -15.57 -3.07 39.84
CA GLU A 183 -14.62 -2.14 40.43
C GLU A 183 -13.19 -2.70 40.47
N LYS A 184 -13.01 -4.00 40.65
CA LYS A 184 -11.70 -4.65 40.51
C LYS A 184 -11.18 -4.55 39.07
N LEU A 185 -12.02 -4.90 38.09
CA LEU A 185 -11.66 -4.82 36.68
C LEU A 185 -11.33 -3.38 36.25
N ARG A 186 -12.09 -2.38 36.71
CA ARG A 186 -11.74 -0.97 36.46
C ARG A 186 -10.39 -0.55 37.07
N LYS A 187 -10.04 -1.07 38.24
CA LYS A 187 -8.72 -0.83 38.86
C LYS A 187 -7.61 -1.49 38.07
N GLU A 188 -7.83 -2.73 37.62
CA GLU A 188 -6.89 -3.47 36.78
C GLU A 188 -6.70 -2.77 35.42
N GLU A 189 -7.78 -2.33 34.78
CA GLU A 189 -7.75 -1.53 33.55
C GLU A 189 -6.90 -0.27 33.73
N GLN A 190 -7.15 0.51 34.80
CA GLN A 190 -6.36 1.70 35.10
C GLN A 190 -4.89 1.39 35.37
N GLU A 191 -4.57 0.27 36.01
CA GLU A 191 -3.19 -0.15 36.25
C GLU A 191 -2.49 -0.57 34.96
N LEU A 192 -3.20 -1.28 34.08
CA LEU A 192 -2.69 -1.68 32.77
C LEU A 192 -2.46 -0.48 31.85
N ILE A 193 -3.36 0.50 31.84
CA ILE A 193 -3.19 1.74 31.08
C ILE A 193 -1.92 2.48 31.53
N LYS A 194 -1.69 2.62 32.85
CA LYS A 194 -0.47 3.24 33.38
C LYS A 194 0.80 2.51 32.95
N LYS A 195 0.77 1.16 32.96
CA LYS A 195 1.91 0.35 32.49
C LYS A 195 2.15 0.53 31.00
N LEU A 196 1.10 0.63 30.18
CA LEU A 196 1.22 0.90 28.75
C LEU A 196 1.83 2.27 28.49
N GLU A 197 1.37 3.31 29.19
CA GLU A 197 1.93 4.66 29.08
C GLU A 197 3.42 4.71 29.45
N GLU A 198 3.83 3.99 30.51
CA GLU A 198 5.25 3.88 30.90
C GLU A 198 6.08 3.20 29.81
N ILE A 199 5.61 2.07 29.28
CA ILE A 199 6.29 1.36 28.19
C ILE A 199 6.35 2.22 26.93
N GLU A 200 5.29 2.94 26.57
CA GLU A 200 5.29 3.83 25.40
C GLU A 200 6.30 4.97 25.56
N MET A 201 6.40 5.56 26.76
CA MET A 201 7.44 6.56 27.05
C MET A 201 8.85 5.96 26.92
N GLU A 202 9.08 4.74 27.42
CA GLU A 202 10.37 4.08 27.27
C GLU A 202 10.70 3.77 25.81
N ARG A 203 9.73 3.28 25.03
CA ARG A 203 9.91 3.01 23.59
C ARG A 203 10.24 4.29 22.84
N SER A 204 9.58 5.40 23.16
CA SER A 204 9.89 6.72 22.58
C SER A 204 11.33 7.15 22.88
N LYS A 205 11.77 7.05 24.14
CA LYS A 205 13.17 7.36 24.55
C LYS A 205 14.20 6.47 23.84
N VAL A 206 13.90 5.18 23.67
CA VAL A 206 14.80 4.25 22.97
C VAL A 206 14.85 4.58 21.48
N ALA A 207 13.71 4.93 20.86
CA ALA A 207 13.65 5.32 19.45
C ALA A 207 14.48 6.59 19.17
N GLU A 208 14.40 7.59 20.05
CA GLU A 208 15.21 8.82 19.94
C GLU A 208 16.72 8.51 20.03
N LYS A 209 17.12 7.68 21.00
CA LYS A 209 18.54 7.25 21.14
C LYS A 209 19.03 6.47 19.93
N LEU A 210 18.19 5.59 19.38
CA LEU A 210 18.51 4.82 18.19
C LEU A 210 18.73 5.73 16.98
N GLU A 211 17.89 6.75 16.80
CA GLU A 211 18.05 7.67 15.68
C GLU A 211 19.29 8.55 15.83
N ALA A 212 19.58 9.03 17.04
CA ALA A 212 20.82 9.76 17.34
C ALA A 212 22.07 8.91 17.05
N GLU A 213 22.03 7.61 17.38
CA GLU A 213 23.15 6.71 17.13
C GLU A 213 23.33 6.38 15.65
N LYS A 214 22.22 6.21 14.91
CA LYS A 214 22.29 6.05 13.44
C LYS A 214 22.94 7.26 12.78
N GLU A 215 22.60 8.47 13.23
CA GLU A 215 23.20 9.68 12.66
C GLU A 215 24.69 9.77 12.97
N ARG A 216 25.12 9.41 14.19
CA ARG A 216 26.55 9.28 14.52
C ARG A 216 27.26 8.25 13.65
N SER A 217 26.63 7.10 13.40
CA SER A 217 27.18 6.06 12.53
C SER A 217 27.42 6.56 11.11
N LYS A 218 26.48 7.34 10.54
CA LYS A 218 26.67 7.94 9.20
C LYS A 218 27.83 8.95 9.19
N GLN A 219 27.97 9.75 10.25
CA GLN A 219 29.07 10.69 10.37
C GLN A 219 30.42 9.97 10.40
N LEU A 220 30.51 8.88 11.17
CA LEU A 220 31.71 8.04 11.21
C LEU A 220 32.03 7.41 9.84
N GLU A 221 31.03 6.96 9.10
CA GLU A 221 31.23 6.42 7.75
C GLU A 221 31.78 7.47 6.78
N ILE A 222 31.33 8.74 6.88
CA ILE A 222 31.87 9.85 6.09
C ILE A 222 33.33 10.11 6.47
N GLU A 223 33.66 10.11 7.77
CA GLU A 223 35.04 10.28 8.23
C GLU A 223 35.95 9.12 7.80
N GLU A 224 35.48 7.87 7.93
CA GLU A 224 36.20 6.69 7.48
C GLU A 224 36.51 6.78 5.98
N ASN A 225 35.54 7.18 5.15
CA ASN A 225 35.75 7.39 3.73
C ASN A 225 36.80 8.48 3.44
N LYS A 226 36.84 9.56 4.23
CA LYS A 226 37.90 10.58 4.11
C LYS A 226 39.26 10.00 4.44
N TYR A 227 39.37 9.26 5.54
CA TYR A 227 40.61 8.59 5.91
C TYR A 227 41.06 7.59 4.85
N TRP A 228 40.14 6.85 4.23
CA TRP A 228 40.46 5.94 3.13
C TRP A 228 40.97 6.66 1.88
N MET A 229 40.40 7.82 1.54
CA MET A 229 40.89 8.64 0.44
C MET A 229 42.31 9.15 0.72
N GLU A 230 42.55 9.71 1.91
CA GLU A 230 43.89 10.17 2.33
C GLU A 230 44.90 9.02 2.33
N TYR A 231 44.52 7.86 2.87
CA TYR A 231 45.35 6.67 2.86
C TYR A 231 45.69 6.21 1.44
N SER A 232 44.71 6.20 0.54
CA SER A 232 44.93 5.85 -0.87
C SER A 232 45.84 6.85 -1.57
N GLU A 233 45.76 8.13 -1.23
CA GLU A 233 46.63 9.18 -1.76
C GLU A 233 48.08 8.98 -1.28
N TYR A 234 48.28 8.76 0.02
CA TYR A 234 49.60 8.43 0.57
C TYR A 234 50.20 7.17 -0.02
N GLN A 235 49.39 6.13 -0.22
CA GLN A 235 49.84 4.88 -0.83
C GLN A 235 50.28 5.10 -2.29
N LYS A 236 49.56 5.94 -3.03
CA LYS A 236 49.94 6.32 -4.40
C LYS A 236 51.26 7.08 -4.40
N GLU A 237 51.43 8.08 -3.52
CA GLU A 237 52.66 8.86 -3.40
C GLU A 237 53.87 7.97 -3.06
N LEU A 238 53.69 7.01 -2.15
CA LEU A 238 54.72 6.03 -1.82
C LEU A 238 55.14 5.22 -3.06
N LEU A 239 54.17 4.70 -3.82
CA LEU A 239 54.44 3.91 -5.01
C LEU A 239 55.15 4.74 -6.10
N GLU A 240 54.76 6.00 -6.27
CA GLU A 240 55.42 6.93 -7.20
C GLU A 240 56.89 7.15 -6.79
N SER A 241 57.16 7.38 -5.51
CA SER A 241 58.53 7.54 -4.99
C SER A 241 59.37 6.27 -5.15
N GLU A 242 58.80 5.10 -4.90
CA GLU A 242 59.48 3.81 -5.11
C GLU A 242 59.83 3.59 -6.59
N ASP A 243 58.93 3.91 -7.52
CA ASP A 243 59.19 3.81 -8.95
C ASP A 243 60.26 4.82 -9.41
N GLU A 244 60.24 6.06 -8.91
CA GLU A 244 61.30 7.04 -9.16
C GLU A 244 62.68 6.51 -8.71
N GLN A 245 62.75 5.90 -7.53
CA GLN A 245 63.98 5.30 -7.02
C GLN A 245 64.44 4.12 -7.88
N GLN A 246 63.52 3.26 -8.34
CA GLN A 246 63.84 2.16 -9.26
C GLN A 246 64.37 2.68 -10.61
N ARG A 247 63.75 3.72 -11.17
CA ARG A 247 64.18 4.36 -12.42
C ARG A 247 65.58 4.96 -12.28
N PHE A 248 65.86 5.63 -11.16
CA PHE A 248 67.19 6.16 -10.87
C PHE A 248 68.24 5.04 -10.79
N ASP A 249 67.93 3.94 -10.11
CA ASP A 249 68.84 2.79 -10.02
C ASP A 249 69.12 2.14 -11.38
N GLN A 250 68.11 2.00 -12.22
CA GLN A 250 68.28 1.51 -13.58
C GLN A 250 69.16 2.46 -14.41
N ALA A 251 68.94 3.77 -14.30
CA ALA A 251 69.77 4.77 -14.96
C ALA A 251 71.24 4.71 -14.49
N MET A 252 71.47 4.55 -13.19
CA MET A 252 72.82 4.43 -12.63
C MET A 252 73.54 3.16 -13.06
N VAL A 253 72.83 2.04 -13.17
CA VAL A 253 73.40 0.80 -13.75
C VAL A 253 73.74 1.00 -15.23
N GLY A 254 72.84 1.59 -16.02
CA GLY A 254 73.09 1.90 -17.42
C GLY A 254 74.27 2.86 -17.62
N PHE A 255 74.41 3.86 -16.75
CA PHE A 255 75.56 4.76 -16.74
C PHE A 255 76.87 4.02 -16.50
N LEU A 256 76.88 3.08 -15.53
CA LEU A 256 78.06 2.26 -15.24
C LEU A 256 78.43 1.37 -16.44
N ASP A 257 77.42 0.81 -17.13
CA ASP A 257 77.63 0.03 -18.35
C ASP A 257 78.21 0.88 -19.49
N CYS A 258 77.75 2.13 -19.65
CA CYS A 258 78.35 3.07 -20.60
C CYS A 258 79.82 3.38 -20.27
N LEU A 259 80.15 3.56 -18.98
CA LEU A 259 81.53 3.81 -18.54
C LEU A 259 82.43 2.57 -18.76
N GLN A 260 81.87 1.38 -18.59
CA GLN A 260 82.55 0.12 -18.90
C GLN A 260 82.79 -0.05 -20.41
N GLN A 261 81.81 0.28 -21.26
CA GLN A 261 81.99 0.31 -22.72
C GLN A 261 83.06 1.33 -23.15
N PHE A 262 83.07 2.52 -22.54
CA PHE A 262 84.11 3.52 -22.77
C PHE A 262 85.50 2.97 -22.45
N LYS A 263 85.66 2.36 -21.27
CA LYS A 263 86.91 1.72 -20.87
C LYS A 263 87.38 0.70 -21.91
N GLU A 264 86.51 -0.21 -22.34
CA GLU A 264 86.83 -1.25 -23.32
C GLU A 264 87.21 -0.68 -24.70
N ALA A 265 86.58 0.42 -25.11
CA ALA A 265 86.92 1.11 -26.35
C ALA A 265 88.31 1.77 -26.27
N VAL A 266 88.65 2.39 -25.13
CA VAL A 266 89.96 3.02 -24.91
C VAL A 266 91.07 1.97 -24.81
N GLU A 267 90.85 0.85 -24.11
CA GLU A 267 91.82 -0.25 -23.99
C GLU A 267 92.22 -0.85 -25.35
N LYS A 268 91.35 -0.76 -26.38
CA LYS A 268 91.68 -1.16 -27.75
C LYS A 268 92.67 -0.21 -28.43
N VAL A 269 92.63 1.08 -28.08
CA VAL A 269 93.51 2.12 -28.64
C VAL A 269 94.82 2.19 -27.86
N ASP A 270 94.74 2.18 -26.53
CA ASP A 270 95.89 2.26 -25.63
C ASP A 270 95.86 1.11 -24.61
N LYS A 271 96.71 0.10 -24.83
CA LYS A 271 96.84 -1.07 -23.95
C LYS A 271 97.43 -0.74 -22.58
N ARG A 272 97.99 0.47 -22.39
CA ARG A 272 98.53 0.93 -21.10
C ARG A 272 97.46 1.61 -20.25
N PHE A 273 96.32 1.99 -20.83
CA PHE A 273 95.22 2.57 -20.10
C PHE A 273 94.46 1.47 -19.34
N CYS A 274 94.30 1.65 -18.04
CA CYS A 274 93.43 0.82 -17.22
C CYS A 274 92.75 1.67 -16.16
N LEU A 275 91.44 1.49 -15.97
CA LEU A 275 90.73 2.15 -14.88
C LEU A 275 91.09 1.49 -13.53
N PRO A 276 91.30 2.30 -12.46
CA PRO A 276 91.68 1.78 -11.15
C PRO A 276 90.67 0.80 -10.52
N TYR A 277 89.38 1.02 -10.76
CA TYR A 277 88.30 0.19 -10.22
C TYR A 277 87.57 -0.56 -11.33
N ARG A 278 87.39 -1.87 -11.15
CA ARG A 278 86.66 -2.74 -12.09
C ARG A 278 85.16 -2.60 -11.87
N MET A 279 84.40 -2.49 -12.97
CA MET A 279 82.94 -2.36 -12.96
C MET A 279 82.33 -3.60 -13.61
N GLU A 280 81.30 -4.17 -13.00
CA GLU A 280 80.59 -5.35 -13.52
C GLU A 280 79.12 -5.35 -13.07
N LYS A 281 78.18 -5.37 -14.02
CA LYS A 281 76.72 -5.54 -13.79
C LYS A 281 76.15 -4.66 -12.66
N GLY A 282 76.45 -3.36 -12.68
CA GLY A 282 75.99 -2.42 -11.67
C GLY A 282 76.73 -2.47 -10.32
N LYS A 283 77.84 -3.21 -10.23
CA LYS A 283 78.72 -3.26 -9.05
C LYS A 283 80.14 -2.81 -9.39
N ILE A 284 80.83 -2.29 -8.38
CA ILE A 284 82.20 -1.78 -8.49
C ILE A 284 83.06 -2.48 -7.45
N HIS A 285 84.20 -3.01 -7.91
CA HIS A 285 85.10 -3.79 -7.07
C HIS A 285 86.24 -2.94 -6.55
N ASP A 286 86.53 -3.09 -5.26
CA ASP A 286 87.68 -2.49 -4.62
C ASP A 286 88.95 -3.31 -4.90
N SER A 287 89.95 -2.65 -5.49
CA SER A 287 91.26 -3.24 -5.77
C SER A 287 92.14 -3.35 -4.52
N SER A 288 91.75 -2.72 -3.40
CA SER A 288 92.48 -2.71 -2.13
C SER A 288 92.11 -3.91 -1.24
N GLY A 289 92.76 -5.06 -1.46
CA GLY A 289 92.99 -6.15 -0.50
C GLY A 289 91.80 -6.93 0.09
N ASN A 290 90.61 -6.35 0.22
CA ASN A 290 89.45 -6.94 0.92
C ASN A 290 88.39 -7.50 -0.05
N GLY A 291 88.57 -7.36 -1.37
CA GLY A 291 87.73 -8.00 -2.40
C GLY A 291 86.26 -7.59 -2.42
N GLY A 292 85.88 -6.49 -1.77
CA GLY A 292 84.49 -6.05 -1.65
C GLY A 292 83.90 -5.54 -2.98
N ALA A 293 82.66 -5.93 -3.28
CA ALA A 293 81.87 -5.41 -4.39
C ALA A 293 80.78 -4.46 -3.85
N PHE A 294 80.77 -3.22 -4.33
CA PHE A 294 79.81 -2.19 -3.91
C PHE A 294 78.76 -1.97 -5.00
N SER A 295 77.49 -1.98 -4.62
CA SER A 295 76.38 -1.73 -5.55
C SER A 295 76.24 -0.23 -5.82
N ILE A 296 76.01 0.12 -7.09
CA ILE A 296 75.65 1.51 -7.47
C ILE A 296 74.17 1.83 -7.22
N LYS A 297 73.36 0.78 -6.98
CA LYS A 297 71.95 0.91 -6.63
C LYS A 297 71.79 1.47 -5.22
N ILE A 298 70.85 2.38 -5.05
CA ILE A 298 70.45 2.96 -3.76
C ILE A 298 69.47 2.03 -3.02
N GLN A 299 68.63 1.28 -3.73
CA GLN A 299 67.71 0.32 -3.10
C GLN A 299 68.44 -0.84 -2.43
N PHE A 300 67.98 -1.20 -1.23
CA PHE A 300 68.54 -2.28 -0.40
C PHE A 300 70.04 -2.15 -0.12
N ASN A 301 70.55 -0.91 -0.10
CA ASN A 301 71.95 -0.61 0.11
C ASN A 301 72.12 0.32 1.31
N SER A 302 73.27 0.22 1.99
CA SER A 302 73.63 1.21 3.02
C SER A 302 74.18 2.47 2.37
N GLU A 303 73.89 3.63 2.94
CA GLU A 303 74.39 4.93 2.44
C GLU A 303 75.92 4.96 2.35
N GLU A 304 76.61 4.33 3.31
CA GLU A 304 78.08 4.21 3.30
C GLU A 304 78.61 3.44 2.09
N GLN A 305 78.00 2.28 1.79
CA GLN A 305 78.42 1.44 0.66
C GLN A 305 78.08 2.09 -0.69
N TRP A 306 76.90 2.72 -0.80
CA TRP A 306 76.50 3.45 -1.98
C TRP A 306 77.42 4.65 -2.25
N THR A 307 77.72 5.45 -1.23
CA THR A 307 78.64 6.59 -1.34
C THR A 307 80.06 6.14 -1.69
N LYS A 308 80.50 5.00 -1.15
CA LYS A 308 81.79 4.40 -1.52
C LYS A 308 81.80 3.96 -3.00
N ALA A 309 80.73 3.36 -3.50
CA ALA A 309 80.58 3.04 -4.92
C ALA A 309 80.67 4.31 -5.79
N LEU A 310 79.93 5.37 -5.44
CA LEU A 310 79.98 6.65 -6.15
C LEU A 310 81.38 7.26 -6.17
N LYS A 311 82.10 7.20 -5.05
CA LYS A 311 83.50 7.66 -4.98
C LYS A 311 84.40 6.91 -5.97
N PHE A 312 84.19 5.61 -6.14
CA PHE A 312 84.93 4.81 -7.12
C PHE A 312 84.54 5.15 -8.56
N VAL A 313 83.26 5.38 -8.86
CA VAL A 313 82.80 5.90 -10.17
C VAL A 313 83.48 7.23 -10.49
N LEU A 314 83.42 8.20 -9.56
CA LEU A 314 84.02 9.53 -9.75
C LEU A 314 85.53 9.44 -9.94
N THR A 315 86.20 8.51 -9.25
CA THR A 315 87.63 8.26 -9.47
C THR A 315 87.86 7.73 -10.88
N ASN A 316 87.12 6.70 -11.32
CA ASN A 316 87.22 6.18 -12.69
C ASN A 316 86.97 7.27 -13.75
N LEU A 317 85.96 8.12 -13.56
CA LEU A 317 85.67 9.25 -14.44
C LEU A 317 86.82 10.25 -14.49
N LYS A 318 87.43 10.59 -13.35
CA LYS A 318 88.61 11.46 -13.30
C LYS A 318 89.78 10.89 -14.12
N TRP A 319 90.01 9.58 -14.03
CA TRP A 319 91.05 8.89 -14.80
C TRP A 319 90.73 8.87 -16.30
N GLY A 320 89.48 8.57 -16.67
CA GLY A 320 89.01 8.66 -18.05
C GLY A 320 89.19 10.07 -18.63
N LEU A 321 88.81 11.11 -17.87
CA LEU A 321 88.95 12.51 -18.29
C LEU A 321 90.40 12.94 -18.44
N ALA A 322 91.30 12.47 -17.56
CA ALA A 322 92.73 12.75 -17.66
C ALA A 322 93.31 12.15 -18.96
N TRP A 323 92.92 10.91 -19.31
CA TRP A 323 93.32 10.28 -20.56
C TRP A 323 92.74 11.01 -21.79
N VAL A 324 91.45 11.35 -21.78
CA VAL A 324 90.85 12.11 -22.89
C VAL A 324 91.58 13.43 -23.08
N SER A 325 91.87 14.15 -21.99
CA SER A 325 92.62 15.40 -22.03
C SER A 325 94.04 15.23 -22.60
N SER A 326 94.74 14.11 -22.27
CA SER A 326 96.09 13.86 -22.80
C SER A 326 96.08 13.59 -24.32
N GLN A 327 95.04 12.95 -24.85
CA GLN A 327 94.88 12.75 -26.29
C GLN A 327 94.70 14.07 -27.07
N PHE A 328 94.12 15.09 -26.44
CA PHE A 328 93.92 16.41 -27.04
C PHE A 328 95.11 17.37 -26.84
N THR A 329 96.04 17.07 -25.93
CA THR A 329 97.25 17.88 -25.71
C THR A 329 98.46 17.42 -26.53
N GLU A 330 98.41 16.24 -27.16
CA GLU A 330 99.44 15.75 -28.09
C GLU A 330 99.22 16.15 -29.57
N LYS A 331 98.36 17.15 -29.85
CA LYS A 331 98.23 17.80 -31.17
C LYS A 331 98.86 19.19 -31.16
#